data_AF-A0A7J9Q5T1-F1
#
_entry.id   AF-A0A7J9Q5T1-F1
#
_cell.length_a   1.000
_cell.length_b   1.000
_cell.length_c   1.000
_cell.angle_alpha   90.00
_cell.angle_beta   90.00
_cell.angle_gamma   90.00
#
_symmetry.space_group_name_H-M   'P 1'
#
loop_
_entity.id
_entity.type
_entity.pdbx_description
1 polymer ?
#
loop_
_entity_poly.entity_id
_entity_poly.type
_entity_poly.pdbx_seq_one_letter_code
_entity_poly.pdbx_strand_id
1 'polypeptide(L)'
;MVYRKQVKIKGQKYWYLFHTVRSGDKYLKKSKYIGKELPKNIEEIEKDFLEEVKMEKQEVSKEIRELAETLHPYERKILPFLKDNKSLKELVKASKMQEIEVMRALQWLENKNILLIKKELKEVISLGSNGKLYLQEGLPEKRFLKAIDKIADIKQIQEEASLSKDEINVCLGLLRKKLAIEIQEGMNIKITEQGKKILQKPSFEELFLKQLPLESKHLTQEQKYAF
;
A
#
# COMPACT_ATOMS: atom_id res chain seq x y z
N MET A 1 -18.93 -24.12 40.87
CA MET A 1 -18.55 -23.34 42.07
C MET A 1 -17.15 -23.75 42.47
N VAL A 2 -16.26 -22.80 42.78
CA VAL A 2 -14.93 -23.12 43.31
C VAL A 2 -15.08 -23.54 44.76
N TYR A 3 -14.42 -24.62 45.17
CA TYR A 3 -14.38 -25.06 46.56
C TYR A 3 -12.97 -25.50 46.97
N ARG A 4 -12.67 -25.34 48.26
CA ARG A 4 -11.38 -25.66 48.86
C ARG A 4 -11.40 -27.07 49.41
N LYS A 5 -10.35 -27.85 49.22
CA LYS A 5 -10.20 -29.16 49.85
C LYS A 5 -8.75 -29.46 50.20
N GLN A 6 -8.53 -30.06 51.37
CA GLN A 6 -7.24 -30.60 51.75
C GLN A 6 -7.03 -31.99 51.14
N VAL A 7 -5.89 -32.18 50.49
CA VAL A 7 -5.47 -33.46 49.93
C VAL A 7 -4.21 -33.92 50.67
N LYS A 8 -4.20 -35.18 51.11
CA LYS A 8 -3.04 -35.78 51.78
C LYS A 8 -2.16 -36.48 50.74
N ILE A 9 -0.92 -36.02 50.59
CA ILE A 9 0.05 -36.59 49.64
C ILE A 9 1.32 -36.89 50.43
N LYS A 10 1.78 -38.15 50.39
CA LYS A 10 2.98 -38.63 51.11
C LYS A 10 3.05 -38.17 52.58
N GLY A 11 1.92 -38.28 53.30
CA GLY A 11 1.82 -37.95 54.73
C GLY A 11 1.56 -36.47 55.05
N GLN A 12 1.78 -35.54 54.12
CA GLN A 12 1.58 -34.10 54.33
C GLN A 12 0.23 -33.63 53.74
N LYS A 13 -0.43 -32.65 54.39
CA LYS A 13 -1.70 -32.07 53.93
C LYS A 13 -1.43 -30.82 53.10
N TYR A 14 -2.17 -30.69 51.99
CA TYR A 14 -2.05 -29.59 51.07
C TYR A 14 -3.42 -29.03 50.69
N TRP A 15 -3.52 -27.71 50.55
CA TRP A 15 -4.71 -27.03 50.10
C TRP A 15 -4.78 -26.97 48.57
N TYR A 16 -5.94 -27.33 48.04
CA TYR A 16 -6.27 -27.23 46.63
C TYR A 16 -7.61 -26.49 46.45
N LEU A 17 -7.71 -25.69 45.39
CA LEU A 17 -8.97 -25.23 44.83
C LEU A 17 -9.43 -26.25 43.80
N PHE A 18 -10.73 -26.55 43.81
CA PHE A 18 -11.36 -27.39 42.81
C PHE A 18 -12.51 -26.65 42.17
N HIS A 19 -12.67 -26.83 40.86
CA HIS A 19 -13.85 -26.37 40.14
C HIS A 19 -14.28 -27.45 39.16
N THR A 20 -15.55 -27.85 39.24
CA THR A 20 -16.13 -28.77 38.26
C THR A 20 -16.71 -27.96 37.11
N VAL A 21 -16.17 -28.16 35.91
CA VAL A 21 -16.63 -27.53 34.67
C VAL A 21 -17.35 -28.59 33.85
N ARG A 22 -18.56 -28.26 33.38
CA ARG A 22 -19.23 -29.04 32.34
C ARG A 22 -18.62 -28.68 30.99
N SER A 23 -18.11 -29.68 30.26
CA SER A 23 -17.59 -29.55 28.90
C SER A 23 -18.32 -30.59 28.03
N GLY A 24 -19.27 -30.12 27.22
CA GLY A 24 -20.25 -30.97 26.53
C GLY A 24 -21.05 -31.87 27.50
N ASP A 25 -21.00 -33.19 27.25
CA ASP A 25 -21.67 -34.24 28.04
C ASP A 25 -20.85 -34.77 29.23
N LYS A 26 -19.61 -34.28 29.42
CA LYS A 26 -18.72 -34.76 30.50
C LYS A 26 -18.47 -33.68 31.54
N TYR A 27 -18.25 -34.11 32.78
CA TYR A 27 -17.83 -33.25 33.89
C TYR A 27 -16.32 -33.38 34.08
N LEU A 28 -15.60 -32.27 33.90
CA LEU A 28 -14.16 -32.19 34.13
C LEU A 28 -13.91 -31.46 35.44
N LYS A 29 -13.16 -32.09 36.35
CA LYS A 29 -12.76 -31.50 37.62
C LYS A 29 -11.37 -30.87 37.47
N LYS A 30 -11.32 -29.55 37.46
CA LYS A 30 -10.07 -28.76 37.46
C LYS A 30 -9.61 -28.55 38.90
N SER A 31 -8.29 -28.55 39.11
CA SER A 31 -7.69 -28.36 40.43
C SER A 31 -6.46 -27.46 40.37
N LYS A 32 -6.35 -26.52 41.30
CA LYS A 32 -5.18 -25.64 41.46
C LYS A 32 -4.60 -25.81 42.85
N TYR A 33 -3.29 -26.04 42.92
CA TYR A 33 -2.55 -26.14 44.18
C TYR A 33 -2.39 -24.75 44.79
N ILE A 34 -2.65 -24.63 46.10
CA ILE A 34 -2.57 -23.36 46.84
C ILE A 34 -1.35 -23.33 47.76
N GLY A 35 -1.00 -24.46 48.39
CA GLY A 35 0.09 -24.50 49.37
C GLY A 35 -0.14 -25.49 50.51
N LYS A 36 0.79 -25.52 51.48
CA LYS A 36 0.66 -26.28 52.74
C LYS A 36 -0.27 -25.60 53.74
N GLU A 37 -0.27 -24.26 53.76
CA GLU A 37 -1.10 -23.42 54.62
C GLU A 37 -2.06 -22.59 53.77
N LEU A 38 -3.15 -22.12 54.36
CA LEU A 38 -4.14 -21.30 53.66
C LEU A 38 -3.62 -19.85 53.56
N PRO A 39 -3.35 -19.32 52.35
CA PRO A 39 -2.86 -17.95 52.19
C PRO A 39 -3.91 -16.93 52.63
N LYS A 40 -3.46 -15.77 53.14
CA LYS A 40 -4.36 -14.67 53.56
C LYS A 40 -5.14 -14.04 52.40
N ASN A 41 -4.62 -14.12 51.18
CA ASN A 41 -5.22 -13.62 49.93
C ASN A 41 -6.05 -14.68 49.18
N ILE A 42 -6.63 -15.66 49.90
CA ILE A 42 -7.36 -16.77 49.28
C ILE A 42 -8.53 -16.34 48.40
N GLU A 43 -9.21 -15.24 48.73
CA GLU A 43 -10.35 -14.73 47.96
C GLU A 43 -9.93 -14.22 46.58
N GLU A 44 -8.75 -13.60 46.47
CA GLU A 44 -8.17 -13.19 45.18
C GLU A 44 -7.77 -14.43 44.37
N ILE A 45 -7.11 -15.40 44.99
CA ILE A 45 -6.70 -16.65 44.33
C ILE A 45 -7.93 -17.42 43.80
N GLU A 46 -9.06 -17.39 44.52
CA GLU A 46 -10.31 -17.98 44.07
C GLU A 46 -10.96 -17.23 42.90
N LYS A 47 -10.91 -15.90 42.91
CA LYS A 47 -11.38 -15.07 41.78
C LYS A 47 -10.51 -15.31 40.55
N ASP A 48 -9.20 -15.28 40.69
CA ASP A 48 -8.24 -15.54 39.61
C ASP A 48 -8.42 -16.94 39.03
N PHE A 49 -8.59 -17.96 39.88
CA PHE A 49 -8.84 -19.32 39.44
C PHE A 49 -10.21 -19.47 38.75
N LEU A 50 -11.23 -18.76 39.23
CA LEU A 50 -12.53 -18.74 38.58
C LEU A 50 -12.46 -18.03 37.22
N GLU A 51 -11.70 -16.95 37.09
CA GLU A 51 -11.45 -16.24 35.83
C GLU A 51 -10.63 -17.09 34.86
N GLU A 52 -9.57 -17.75 35.32
CA GLU A 52 -8.76 -18.70 34.55
C GLU A 52 -9.63 -19.82 33.98
N VAL A 53 -10.48 -20.41 34.82
CA VAL A 53 -11.44 -21.44 34.41
C VAL A 53 -12.52 -20.90 33.46
N LYS A 54 -12.97 -19.65 33.63
CA LYS A 54 -13.94 -19.01 32.73
C LYS A 54 -13.32 -18.66 31.37
N MET A 55 -12.08 -18.21 31.33
CA MET A 55 -11.33 -17.91 30.10
C MET A 55 -11.06 -19.19 29.31
N GLU A 56 -10.64 -20.29 29.97
CA GLU A 56 -10.52 -21.60 29.31
C GLU A 56 -11.87 -22.12 28.79
N LYS A 57 -12.98 -21.74 29.43
CA LYS A 57 -14.35 -22.13 29.06
C LYS A 57 -15.04 -21.16 28.11
N GLN A 58 -14.34 -20.15 27.57
CA GLN A 58 -14.75 -19.63 26.28
C GLN A 58 -14.51 -20.76 25.26
N GLU A 59 -15.47 -21.68 25.20
CA GLU A 59 -15.66 -22.58 24.09
C GLU A 59 -15.83 -21.68 22.88
N VAL A 60 -14.72 -21.46 22.18
CA VAL A 60 -14.72 -21.02 20.79
C VAL A 60 -15.79 -21.85 20.13
N SER A 61 -16.85 -21.20 19.65
CA SER A 61 -18.05 -21.91 19.17
C SER A 61 -17.62 -22.98 18.18
N LYS A 62 -18.30 -24.13 18.19
CA LYS A 62 -17.98 -25.26 17.30
C LYS A 62 -17.81 -24.78 15.84
N GLU A 63 -18.67 -23.85 15.43
CA GLU A 63 -18.65 -23.15 14.15
C GLU A 63 -17.33 -22.39 13.88
N ILE A 64 -16.77 -21.66 14.86
CA ILE A 64 -15.49 -20.95 14.69
C ILE A 64 -14.33 -21.95 14.56
N ARG A 65 -14.38 -23.08 15.28
CA ARG A 65 -13.35 -24.13 15.16
C ARG A 65 -13.38 -24.79 13.79
N GLU A 66 -14.57 -25.18 13.33
CA GLU A 66 -14.77 -25.72 11.99
C GLU A 66 -14.32 -24.73 10.91
N LEU A 67 -14.67 -23.44 11.06
CA LEU A 67 -14.21 -22.39 10.15
C LEU A 67 -12.67 -22.29 10.15
N ALA A 68 -12.03 -22.27 11.32
CA ALA A 68 -10.58 -22.20 11.43
C ALA A 68 -9.88 -23.39 10.77
N GLU A 69 -10.46 -24.59 10.83
CA GLU A 69 -9.94 -25.80 10.18
C GLU A 69 -10.00 -25.71 8.65
N THR A 70 -11.03 -25.06 8.10
CA THR A 70 -11.17 -24.85 6.64
C THR A 70 -10.27 -23.73 6.07
N LEU A 71 -9.56 -22.99 6.91
CA LEU A 71 -8.64 -21.93 6.46
C LEU A 71 -7.34 -22.50 5.89
N HIS A 72 -6.99 -22.02 4.70
CA HIS A 72 -5.73 -22.25 4.02
C HIS A 72 -4.56 -21.62 4.80
N PRO A 73 -3.34 -22.17 4.72
CA PRO A 73 -2.15 -21.61 5.38
C PRO A 73 -1.94 -20.10 5.17
N TYR A 74 -2.19 -19.59 3.95
CA TYR A 74 -2.07 -18.17 3.64
C TYR A 74 -3.13 -17.30 4.32
N GLU A 75 -4.36 -17.80 4.46
CA GLU A 75 -5.43 -17.10 5.18
C GLU A 75 -5.09 -16.99 6.67
N ARG A 76 -4.62 -18.08 7.28
CA ARG A 76 -4.17 -18.08 8.69
C ARG A 76 -3.01 -17.13 8.92
N LYS A 77 -2.09 -17.03 7.95
CA LYS A 77 -0.93 -16.15 8.03
C LYS A 77 -1.31 -14.66 7.89
N ILE A 78 -2.32 -14.33 7.07
CA ILE A 78 -2.73 -12.93 6.86
C ILE A 78 -3.69 -12.40 7.94
N LEU A 79 -4.53 -13.26 8.52
CA LEU A 79 -5.56 -12.91 9.52
C LEU A 79 -5.07 -12.00 10.67
N PRO A 80 -3.90 -12.24 11.31
CA PRO A 80 -3.43 -11.37 12.39
C PRO A 80 -3.18 -9.92 11.94
N PHE A 81 -2.87 -9.71 10.66
CA PHE A 81 -2.53 -8.40 10.10
C PHE A 81 -3.75 -7.61 9.62
N LEU A 82 -4.93 -8.23 9.57
CA LEU A 82 -6.17 -7.64 9.08
C LEU A 82 -6.94 -6.79 10.11
N LYS A 83 -6.49 -6.79 11.38
CA LYS A 83 -7.18 -6.08 12.47
C LYS A 83 -7.31 -4.57 12.26
N ASP A 84 -6.40 -3.94 11.49
CA ASP A 84 -6.35 -2.47 11.35
C ASP A 84 -6.71 -1.94 9.95
N ASN A 85 -7.53 -2.63 9.15
CA ASN A 85 -7.96 -2.18 7.81
C ASN A 85 -6.81 -1.65 6.92
N LYS A 86 -5.85 -2.52 6.59
CA LYS A 86 -4.63 -2.16 5.86
C LYS A 86 -4.79 -2.27 4.35
N SER A 87 -4.11 -1.39 3.61
CA SER A 87 -4.03 -1.49 2.15
C SER A 87 -3.28 -2.76 1.72
N LEU A 88 -3.50 -3.25 0.49
CA LEU A 88 -2.79 -4.44 -0.04
C LEU A 88 -1.26 -4.30 0.12
N LYS A 89 -0.71 -3.12 -0.17
CA LYS A 89 0.72 -2.83 -0.06
C LYS A 89 1.23 -2.91 1.39
N GLU A 90 0.45 -2.44 2.35
CA GLU A 90 0.77 -2.55 3.78
C GLU A 90 0.71 -4.00 4.26
N LEU A 91 -0.28 -4.76 3.81
CA LEU A 91 -0.41 -6.17 4.13
C LEU A 91 0.76 -6.99 3.61
N VAL A 92 1.22 -6.72 2.39
CA VAL A 92 2.43 -7.35 1.80
C VAL A 92 3.66 -7.05 2.66
N LYS A 93 3.86 -5.78 3.04
CA LYS A 93 5.00 -5.37 3.89
C LYS A 93 4.94 -6.00 5.29
N ALA A 94 3.77 -6.03 5.91
CA ALA A 94 3.60 -6.55 7.26
C ALA A 94 3.73 -8.07 7.33
N SER A 95 3.17 -8.79 6.34
CA SER A 95 3.17 -10.25 6.29
C SER A 95 4.48 -10.84 5.74
N LYS A 96 5.31 -10.02 5.06
CA LYS A 96 6.50 -10.46 4.30
C LYS A 96 6.17 -11.59 3.30
N MET A 97 4.96 -11.58 2.76
CA MET A 97 4.47 -12.52 1.76
C MET A 97 4.58 -11.91 0.37
N GLN A 98 4.49 -12.74 -0.66
CA GLN A 98 4.37 -12.25 -2.03
C GLN A 98 2.99 -11.59 -2.24
N GLU A 99 2.93 -10.57 -3.09
CA GLU A 99 1.68 -9.86 -3.39
C GLU A 99 0.57 -10.80 -3.87
N ILE A 100 0.92 -11.78 -4.70
CA ILE A 100 0.01 -12.80 -5.20
C ILE A 100 -0.56 -13.67 -4.06
N GLU A 101 0.25 -14.02 -3.07
CA GLU A 101 -0.19 -14.84 -1.94
C GLU A 101 -1.18 -14.08 -1.06
N VAL A 102 -0.89 -12.80 -0.78
CA VAL A 102 -1.80 -11.92 -0.03
C VAL A 102 -3.11 -11.74 -0.78
N MET A 103 -3.05 -11.49 -2.09
CA MET A 103 -4.24 -11.30 -2.91
C MET A 103 -5.12 -12.57 -2.94
N ARG A 104 -4.54 -13.76 -3.08
CA ARG A 104 -5.27 -15.03 -3.01
C ARG A 104 -5.89 -15.25 -1.64
N ALA A 105 -5.16 -14.98 -0.56
CA ALA A 105 -5.66 -15.11 0.80
C ALA A 105 -6.88 -14.20 1.05
N LEU A 106 -6.81 -12.94 0.61
CA LEU A 106 -7.92 -12.00 0.70
C LEU A 106 -9.14 -12.49 -0.09
N GLN A 107 -8.96 -12.97 -1.32
CA GLN A 107 -10.04 -13.53 -2.14
C GLN A 107 -10.70 -14.76 -1.51
N TRP A 108 -9.93 -15.66 -0.89
CA TRP A 108 -10.50 -16.83 -0.22
C TRP A 108 -11.26 -16.46 1.05
N LEU A 109 -10.75 -15.49 1.82
CA LEU A 109 -11.46 -14.95 2.97
C LEU A 109 -12.76 -14.23 2.56
N GLU A 110 -12.76 -13.52 1.43
CA GLU A 110 -13.96 -12.91 0.83
C GLU A 110 -14.98 -13.98 0.41
N ASN A 111 -14.54 -15.03 -0.31
CA ASN A 111 -15.41 -16.14 -0.72
C ASN A 111 -16.04 -16.89 0.46
N LYS A 112 -15.34 -16.94 1.60
CA LYS A 112 -15.84 -17.53 2.85
C LYS A 112 -16.71 -16.56 3.65
N ASN A 113 -17.00 -15.38 3.13
CA ASN A 113 -17.74 -14.29 3.78
C ASN A 113 -17.12 -13.85 5.12
N ILE A 114 -15.80 -14.06 5.31
CA ILE A 114 -15.06 -13.64 6.51
C ILE A 114 -14.66 -12.16 6.41
N LEU A 115 -14.50 -11.67 5.17
CA LEU A 115 -13.98 -10.33 4.89
C LEU A 115 -14.78 -9.67 3.77
N LEU A 116 -15.04 -8.37 3.90
CA LEU A 116 -15.66 -7.56 2.84
C LEU A 116 -14.59 -6.70 2.19
N ILE A 117 -14.31 -6.94 0.90
CA ILE A 117 -13.30 -6.18 0.17
C ILE A 117 -14.00 -5.07 -0.63
N LYS A 118 -13.78 -3.81 -0.21
CA LYS A 118 -14.16 -2.65 -1.01
C LYS A 118 -13.08 -2.37 -2.05
N LYS A 119 -13.45 -2.39 -3.33
CA LYS A 119 -12.55 -2.10 -4.44
C LYS A 119 -12.89 -0.73 -5.00
N GLU A 120 -11.92 0.17 -5.00
CA GLU A 120 -12.04 1.48 -5.64
C GLU A 120 -11.12 1.52 -6.87
N LEU A 121 -11.70 1.79 -8.03
CA LEU A 121 -10.93 2.02 -9.25
C LEU A 121 -10.42 3.46 -9.26
N LYS A 122 -9.09 3.58 -9.28
CA LYS A 122 -8.38 4.86 -9.41
C LYS A 122 -7.62 4.86 -10.72
N GLU A 123 -7.93 5.82 -11.58
CA GLU A 123 -7.15 6.12 -12.77
C GLU A 123 -6.02 7.08 -12.38
N VAL A 124 -4.78 6.65 -12.59
CA VAL A 124 -3.59 7.44 -12.27
C VAL A 124 -2.83 7.71 -13.55
N ILE A 125 -2.54 8.99 -13.81
CA ILE A 125 -1.68 9.39 -14.91
C ILE A 125 -0.24 9.31 -14.43
N SER A 126 0.58 8.58 -15.17
CA SER A 126 2.00 8.39 -14.86
C SER A 126 2.86 8.79 -16.05
N LEU A 127 4.11 9.17 -15.77
CA LEU A 127 5.07 9.54 -16.80
C LEU A 127 5.55 8.30 -17.56
N GLY A 128 5.36 8.31 -18.88
CA GLY A 128 6.04 7.40 -19.80
C GLY A 128 7.55 7.68 -19.89
N SER A 129 8.26 6.88 -20.69
CA SER A 129 9.72 6.97 -20.83
C SER A 129 10.20 8.37 -21.23
N ASN A 130 9.57 8.96 -22.27
CA ASN A 130 9.91 10.30 -22.75
C ASN A 130 9.57 11.38 -21.72
N GLY A 131 8.46 11.23 -20.98
CA GLY A 131 8.09 12.19 -19.93
C GLY A 131 9.12 12.25 -18.79
N LYS A 132 9.73 11.11 -18.43
CA LYS A 132 10.82 11.08 -17.45
C LYS A 132 12.09 11.76 -18.00
N LEU A 133 12.41 11.52 -19.27
CA LEU A 133 13.54 12.15 -19.94
C LEU A 133 13.36 13.67 -20.01
N TYR A 134 12.18 14.14 -20.41
CA TYR A 134 11.86 15.57 -20.48
C TYR A 134 11.79 16.25 -19.10
N LEU A 135 11.49 15.51 -18.03
CA LEU A 135 11.58 16.04 -16.68
C LEU A 135 13.03 16.33 -16.27
N GLN A 136 13.99 15.53 -16.76
CA GLN A 136 15.41 15.67 -16.46
C GLN A 136 16.11 16.68 -17.39
N GLU A 137 15.90 16.55 -18.70
CA GLU A 137 16.60 17.31 -19.74
C GLU A 137 15.84 18.56 -20.20
N GLY A 138 14.56 18.66 -19.83
CA GLY A 138 13.63 19.70 -20.32
C GLY A 138 12.92 19.28 -21.61
N LEU A 139 11.87 20.03 -21.98
CA LEU A 139 11.12 19.77 -23.19
C LEU A 139 12.00 19.93 -24.45
N PRO A 140 11.79 19.08 -25.48
CA PRO A 140 12.56 19.14 -26.71
C PRO A 140 12.41 20.50 -27.42
N GLU A 141 11.24 21.15 -27.32
CA GLU A 141 11.00 22.50 -27.86
C GLU A 141 11.95 23.54 -27.24
N LYS A 142 12.20 23.48 -25.92
CA LYS A 142 13.12 24.41 -25.26
C LYS A 142 14.57 24.09 -25.53
N ARG A 143 14.93 22.80 -25.58
CA ARG A 143 16.28 22.36 -25.96
C ARG A 143 16.61 22.83 -27.38
N PHE A 144 15.66 22.68 -28.30
CA PHE A 144 15.75 23.17 -29.67
C PHE A 144 15.92 24.69 -29.73
N LEU A 145 15.09 25.46 -29.01
CA LEU A 145 15.20 26.93 -28.99
C LEU A 145 16.49 27.43 -28.31
N LYS A 146 17.00 26.74 -27.29
CA LYS A 146 18.28 27.07 -26.64
C LYS A 146 19.48 26.81 -27.54
N ALA A 147 19.41 25.79 -28.40
CA ALA A 147 20.45 25.48 -29.37
C ALA A 147 20.52 26.50 -30.52
N ILE A 148 19.50 27.35 -30.69
CA ILE A 148 19.48 28.42 -31.72
C ILE A 148 19.92 29.73 -31.09
N ASP A 149 21.22 30.03 -31.18
CA ASP A 149 21.77 31.28 -30.64
C ASP A 149 21.54 32.47 -31.60
N LYS A 150 21.67 32.28 -32.92
CA LYS A 150 21.33 33.28 -33.97
C LYS A 150 20.75 32.66 -35.23
N ILE A 151 21.54 31.82 -35.90
CA ILE A 151 21.17 31.05 -37.09
C ILE A 151 21.91 29.72 -36.97
N ALA A 152 21.17 28.61 -36.99
CA ALA A 152 21.77 27.27 -36.90
C ALA A 152 21.17 26.34 -37.95
N ASP A 153 22.01 25.42 -38.45
CA ASP A 153 21.60 24.32 -39.32
C ASP A 153 20.96 23.20 -38.48
N ILE A 154 20.06 22.43 -39.08
CA ILE A 154 19.32 21.34 -38.45
C ILE A 154 20.27 20.33 -37.81
N LYS A 155 21.41 20.05 -38.46
CA LYS A 155 22.42 19.11 -37.95
C LYS A 155 23.10 19.62 -36.69
N GLN A 156 23.44 20.90 -36.65
CA GLN A 156 24.07 21.53 -35.47
C GLN A 156 23.09 21.53 -34.30
N ILE A 157 21.82 21.85 -34.55
CA ILE A 157 20.77 21.82 -33.52
C ILE A 157 20.58 20.39 -32.99
N GLN A 158 20.69 19.37 -33.85
CA GLN A 158 20.55 17.97 -33.45
C GLN A 158 21.63 17.55 -32.44
N GLU A 159 22.87 17.92 -32.69
CA GLU A 159 24.02 17.61 -31.82
C GLU A 159 23.96 18.41 -30.52
N GLU A 160 23.79 19.73 -30.61
CA GLU A 160 23.77 20.65 -29.47
C GLU A 160 22.57 20.38 -28.54
N ALA A 161 21.39 20.13 -29.11
CA ALA A 161 20.19 19.84 -28.34
C ALA A 161 20.10 18.36 -27.93
N SER A 162 20.97 17.47 -28.43
CA SER A 162 20.92 16.01 -28.22
C SER A 162 19.54 15.40 -28.51
N LEU A 163 18.92 15.82 -29.62
CA LEU A 163 17.57 15.40 -30.02
C LEU A 163 17.63 14.30 -31.08
N SER A 164 16.64 13.41 -31.04
CA SER A 164 16.42 12.44 -32.13
C SER A 164 15.89 13.14 -33.39
N LYS A 165 16.03 12.48 -34.55
CA LYS A 165 15.51 13.00 -35.82
C LYS A 165 13.99 13.24 -35.76
N ASP A 166 13.28 12.35 -35.08
CA ASP A 166 11.82 12.44 -34.92
C ASP A 166 11.43 13.64 -34.05
N GLU A 167 12.14 13.86 -32.93
CA GLU A 167 11.91 15.03 -32.07
C GLU A 167 12.18 16.34 -32.80
N ILE A 168 13.23 16.41 -33.62
CA ILE A 168 13.51 17.59 -34.44
C ILE A 168 12.37 17.87 -35.42
N ASN A 169 11.90 16.86 -36.16
CA ASN A 169 10.81 17.05 -37.11
C ASN A 169 9.52 17.54 -36.44
N VAL A 170 9.21 16.99 -35.25
CA VAL A 170 8.08 17.43 -34.44
C VAL A 170 8.27 18.87 -33.95
N CYS A 171 9.46 19.22 -33.45
CA CYS A 171 9.77 20.58 -32.99
C CYS A 171 9.66 21.60 -34.12
N LEU A 172 10.16 21.29 -35.31
CA LEU A 172 10.05 22.16 -36.50
C LEU A 172 8.59 22.46 -36.83
N GLY A 173 7.73 21.43 -36.85
CA GLY A 173 6.30 21.59 -37.12
C GLY A 173 5.60 22.46 -36.07
N LEU A 174 5.82 22.18 -34.79
CA LEU A 174 5.19 22.88 -33.67
C LEU A 174 5.66 24.33 -33.55
N LEU A 175 6.98 24.56 -33.59
CA LEU A 175 7.57 25.89 -33.46
C LEU A 175 7.24 26.78 -34.67
N ARG A 176 7.16 26.21 -35.88
CA ARG A 176 6.69 26.94 -37.07
C ARG A 176 5.23 27.35 -36.93
N LYS A 177 4.36 26.45 -36.45
CA LYS A 177 2.94 26.76 -36.20
C LYS A 177 2.77 27.84 -35.14
N LYS A 178 3.63 27.85 -34.12
CA LYS A 178 3.69 28.86 -33.04
C LYS A 178 4.44 30.15 -33.45
N LEU A 179 4.85 30.32 -34.72
CA LEU A 179 5.64 31.46 -35.21
C LEU A 179 6.92 31.75 -34.39
N ALA A 180 7.47 30.72 -33.74
CA ALA A 180 8.63 30.82 -32.86
C ALA A 180 9.96 30.74 -33.63
N ILE A 181 9.93 30.21 -34.85
CA ILE A 181 11.09 30.06 -35.73
C ILE A 181 10.76 30.50 -37.16
N GLU A 182 11.75 31.06 -37.84
CA GLU A 182 11.74 31.35 -39.28
C GLU A 182 12.77 30.48 -39.98
N ILE A 183 12.37 29.86 -41.09
CA ILE A 183 13.26 29.06 -41.95
C ILE A 183 13.65 29.94 -43.13
N GLN A 184 14.94 30.26 -43.23
CA GLN A 184 15.50 31.03 -44.34
C GLN A 184 15.95 30.11 -45.49
N GLU A 185 16.19 30.71 -46.66
CA GLU A 185 16.74 29.99 -47.81
C GLU A 185 18.08 29.33 -47.43
N GLY A 186 18.17 28.00 -47.63
CA GLY A 186 19.32 27.20 -47.22
C GLY A 186 19.14 26.34 -45.96
N MET A 187 17.91 26.13 -45.46
CA MET A 187 17.61 25.34 -44.23
C MET A 187 18.10 25.96 -42.92
N ASN A 188 18.46 27.24 -42.95
CA ASN A 188 18.89 27.99 -41.78
C ASN A 188 17.70 28.39 -40.91
N ILE A 189 17.76 28.08 -39.62
CA ILE A 189 16.66 28.35 -38.67
C ILE A 189 17.03 29.52 -37.78
N LYS A 190 16.16 30.53 -37.74
CA LYS A 190 16.28 31.73 -36.91
C LYS A 190 15.17 31.77 -35.87
N ILE A 191 15.53 32.12 -34.63
CA ILE A 191 14.56 32.32 -33.55
C ILE A 191 13.88 33.69 -33.68
N THR A 192 12.55 33.73 -33.52
CA THR A 192 11.77 34.98 -33.51
C THR A 192 11.65 35.54 -32.08
N GLU A 193 11.15 36.77 -31.95
CA GLU A 193 10.82 37.36 -30.64
C GLU A 193 9.76 36.54 -29.88
N GLN A 194 8.91 35.78 -30.58
CA GLN A 194 7.99 34.84 -29.93
C GLN A 194 8.72 33.62 -29.37
N GLY A 195 9.72 33.08 -30.08
CA GLY A 195 10.57 32.00 -29.57
C GLY A 195 11.31 32.37 -28.29
N LYS A 196 11.82 33.61 -28.20
CA LYS A 196 12.43 34.13 -26.96
C LYS A 196 11.44 34.22 -25.80
N LYS A 197 10.17 34.57 -26.06
CA LYS A 197 9.11 34.59 -25.03
C LYS A 197 8.79 33.19 -24.50
N ILE A 198 8.83 32.17 -25.38
CA ILE A 198 8.63 30.76 -25.01
C ILE A 198 9.78 30.24 -24.13
N LEU A 199 11.01 30.72 -24.34
CA LEU A 199 12.14 30.39 -23.48
C LEU A 199 12.00 30.97 -22.06
N GLN A 200 11.42 32.17 -21.93
CA GLN A 200 11.30 32.87 -20.64
C GLN A 200 10.13 32.38 -19.78
N LYS A 201 9.06 31.88 -20.39
CA LYS A 201 7.88 31.38 -19.64
C LYS A 201 7.89 29.85 -19.56
N PRO A 202 7.64 29.25 -18.38
CA PRO A 202 7.36 27.83 -18.28
C PRO A 202 6.05 27.53 -19.02
N SER A 203 6.04 26.46 -19.82
CA SER A 203 4.85 26.04 -20.54
C SER A 203 3.91 25.25 -19.62
N PHE A 204 2.63 25.16 -19.98
CA PHE A 204 1.65 24.39 -19.19
C PHE A 204 2.05 22.92 -19.09
N GLU A 205 2.67 22.38 -20.15
CA GLU A 205 3.17 21.01 -20.22
C GLU A 205 4.32 20.77 -19.24
N GLU A 206 5.25 21.73 -19.07
CA GLU A 206 6.33 21.60 -18.06
C GLU A 206 5.80 21.63 -16.63
N LEU A 207 4.83 22.49 -16.37
CA LEU A 207 4.18 22.56 -15.06
C LEU A 207 3.44 21.26 -14.78
N PHE A 208 2.76 20.70 -15.79
CA PHE A 208 2.06 19.44 -15.67
C PHE A 208 3.00 18.26 -15.44
N LEU A 209 4.11 18.16 -16.19
CA LEU A 209 5.13 17.11 -16.01
C LEU A 209 5.68 17.07 -14.59
N LYS A 210 5.86 18.24 -13.94
CA LYS A 210 6.33 18.33 -12.55
C LYS A 210 5.28 17.91 -11.51
N GLN A 211 4.01 18.01 -11.85
CA GLN A 211 2.91 17.69 -10.93
C GLN A 211 2.52 16.22 -10.94
N LEU A 212 2.97 15.45 -11.95
CA LEU A 212 2.71 14.02 -12.04
C LEU A 212 3.51 13.22 -11.00
N PRO A 213 2.97 12.09 -10.48
CA PRO A 213 1.71 11.44 -10.85
C PRO A 213 0.47 12.04 -10.17
N LEU A 214 -0.65 12.11 -10.91
CA LEU A 214 -1.95 12.60 -10.41
C LEU A 214 -3.09 11.63 -10.74
N GLU A 215 -4.14 11.62 -9.92
CA GLU A 215 -5.38 10.91 -10.23
C GLU A 215 -6.19 11.68 -11.28
N SER A 216 -6.72 11.00 -12.31
CA SER A 216 -7.41 11.63 -13.46
C SER A 216 -8.61 12.48 -13.04
N LYS A 217 -9.25 12.12 -11.92
CA LYS A 217 -10.41 12.82 -11.34
C LYS A 217 -10.09 14.22 -10.82
N HIS A 218 -8.82 14.51 -10.53
CA HIS A 218 -8.38 15.81 -10.00
C HIS A 218 -7.71 16.71 -11.04
N LEU A 219 -7.76 16.34 -12.33
CA LEU A 219 -7.19 17.18 -13.38
C LEU A 219 -7.98 18.48 -13.54
N THR A 220 -7.28 19.60 -13.38
CA THR A 220 -7.77 20.92 -13.76
C THR A 220 -7.97 21.02 -15.27
N GLN A 221 -8.77 21.98 -15.75
CA GLN A 221 -9.03 22.16 -17.19
C GLN A 221 -7.74 22.36 -17.99
N GLU A 222 -6.75 23.05 -17.40
CA GLU A 222 -5.42 23.26 -17.99
C GLU A 222 -4.64 21.95 -18.13
N GLN A 223 -4.73 21.06 -17.14
CA GLN A 223 -4.08 19.74 -17.16
C GLN A 223 -4.79 18.76 -18.10
N LYS A 224 -6.10 18.93 -18.33
CA LYS A 224 -6.84 18.18 -19.36
C LYS A 224 -6.48 18.63 -20.77
N TYR A 225 -6.10 19.89 -20.95
CA TYR A 225 -5.64 20.41 -22.25
C TYR A 225 -4.20 19.98 -22.55
N ALA A 226 -3.40 19.78 -21.51
CA ALA A 226 -2.02 19.28 -21.60
C ALA A 226 -1.91 17.73 -21.69
N PHE A 227 -3.00 17.01 -21.39
CA PHE A 227 -3.13 15.56 -21.57
C PHE A 227 -3.59 15.23 -22.99
#